data_AF-A0A821XKY3-F1
#
_entry.id   AF-A0A821XKY3-F1
#
_cell.length_a   1.000
_cell.length_b   1.000
_cell.length_c   1.000
_cell.angle_alpha   90.00
_cell.angle_beta   90.00
_cell.angle_gamma   90.00
#
_symmetry.space_group_name_H-M   'P 1'
#
loop_
_entity.id
_entity.type
_entity.pdbx_description
1 polymer ?
#
loop_
_entity_poly.entity_id
_entity_poly.type
_entity_poly.pdbx_seq_one_letter_code
_entity_poly.pdbx_strand_id
1 'polypeptide(L)'
;MNKYFYNFFFLCRYEVCAYLEQISHEYSEKGDVQLAKRFLDDTAILYERSIQTYMRSNMLIHFAYADFEEQRLNIDKARSIYNRLLDINEANLKDPTLAYIQAMRFERRTDGIKSARTIFKRAREDIRTNYHIYVAAALMEYYCTKDNNIAFNIFNLGLKKYNQNLDYILSYIDYMTHLNEDHNARVLFERILSPNNTILKQLQPRIWNEFLKFESQVGDLQSIKKVEKRRLKIYLELNELDDRETLLLIDRYKFLNLLPCSIDELKLLGYKDISLTNISVLNNNINTNGTTSSSSSLEQTIRDRRAILPRPDIKHMMPFRPTRNPLPGSHPTPGGVFPLPDTALYLVKVLPPSRNFEGPFVIIDELMERIARITIPDTFEPIRISIQGEIVRDLDPTNTNNGQQSRKTGHGDSDDEEQQAPLNVSERSTMDIYRQRQQKRVKLTKTNSTDQLQSLQRTTILNEKTIRKPGHNIDCTDPRCEGCK
;
A
#
# COMPACT_ATOMS: atom_id res chain seq x y z
N MET A 1 -28.39 18.53 33.88
CA MET A 1 -28.97 19.69 33.19
C MET A 1 -27.93 20.61 32.55
N ASN A 2 -26.86 21.04 33.25
CA ASN A 2 -25.89 22.00 32.69
C ASN A 2 -25.22 21.58 31.37
N LYS A 3 -24.78 20.33 31.21
CA LYS A 3 -24.06 19.89 29.98
C LYS A 3 -24.89 19.97 28.69
N TYR A 4 -26.21 19.72 28.78
CA TYR A 4 -27.13 19.84 27.65
C TYR A 4 -27.51 21.29 27.38
N PHE A 5 -27.64 22.11 28.43
CA PHE A 5 -27.93 23.53 28.31
C PHE A 5 -26.76 24.29 27.66
N TYR A 6 -25.51 23.97 28.04
CA TYR A 6 -24.31 24.54 27.43
C TYR A 6 -24.11 24.09 25.98
N ASN A 7 -24.36 22.81 25.65
CA ASN A 7 -24.28 22.33 24.26
C ASN A 7 -25.36 22.93 23.37
N PHE A 8 -26.61 23.02 23.86
CA PHE A 8 -27.72 23.62 23.13
C PHE A 8 -27.46 25.11 22.84
N PHE A 9 -26.98 25.86 23.85
CA PHE A 9 -26.65 27.27 23.68
C PHE A 9 -25.43 27.49 22.77
N PHE A 10 -24.47 26.56 22.76
CA PHE A 10 -23.30 26.61 21.89
C PHE A 10 -23.64 26.42 20.41
N LEU A 11 -24.34 25.34 20.08
CA LEU A 11 -24.78 25.05 18.71
C LEU A 11 -25.66 26.19 18.21
N CYS A 12 -26.64 26.62 19.00
CA CYS A 12 -27.53 27.72 18.63
C CYS A 12 -26.78 29.02 18.34
N ARG A 13 -25.71 29.37 19.09
CA ARG A 13 -25.01 30.65 18.89
C ARG A 13 -24.16 30.65 17.62
N TYR A 14 -23.40 29.59 17.36
CA TYR A 14 -22.63 29.49 16.11
C TYR A 14 -23.56 29.39 14.90
N GLU A 15 -24.62 28.57 14.98
CA GLU A 15 -25.61 28.45 13.91
C GLU A 15 -26.32 29.77 13.61
N VAL A 16 -26.67 30.55 14.66
CA VAL A 16 -27.25 31.90 14.47
C VAL A 16 -26.24 32.84 13.80
N CYS A 17 -24.97 32.83 14.20
CA CYS A 17 -23.96 33.66 13.55
C CYS A 17 -23.76 33.28 12.07
N ALA A 18 -23.63 31.99 11.79
CA ALA A 18 -23.48 31.47 10.43
C ALA A 18 -24.71 31.79 9.56
N TYR A 19 -25.92 31.71 10.14
CA TYR A 19 -27.14 32.10 9.46
C TYR A 19 -27.17 33.61 9.14
N LEU A 20 -26.76 34.47 10.07
CA LEU A 20 -26.67 35.92 9.85
C LEU A 20 -25.61 36.28 8.79
N GLU A 21 -24.49 35.56 8.75
CA GLU A 21 -23.48 35.69 7.69
C GLU A 21 -24.05 35.29 6.32
N GLN A 22 -24.74 34.16 6.24
CA GLN A 22 -25.38 33.70 5.00
C GLN A 22 -26.43 34.71 4.51
N ILE A 23 -27.26 35.23 5.42
CA ILE A 23 -28.21 36.29 5.11
C ILE A 23 -27.49 37.53 4.60
N SER A 24 -26.42 37.95 5.26
CA SER A 24 -25.65 39.13 4.85
C SER A 24 -25.13 38.99 3.41
N HIS A 25 -24.60 37.82 3.06
CA HIS A 25 -24.19 37.51 1.69
C HIS A 25 -25.37 37.59 0.71
N GLU A 26 -26.52 37.01 1.03
CA GLU A 26 -27.71 37.05 0.18
C GLU A 26 -28.23 38.49 -0.06
N TYR A 27 -28.23 39.33 0.97
CA TYR A 27 -28.62 40.75 0.82
C TYR A 27 -27.58 41.58 0.06
N SER A 28 -26.30 41.25 0.21
CA SER A 28 -25.23 41.85 -0.59
C SER A 28 -25.39 41.53 -2.08
N GLU A 29 -25.79 40.30 -2.42
CA GLU A 29 -26.08 39.90 -3.81
C GLU A 29 -27.33 40.61 -4.37
N LYS A 30 -28.35 40.83 -3.53
CA LYS A 30 -29.57 41.56 -3.89
C LYS A 30 -29.38 43.08 -4.01
N GLY A 31 -28.21 43.60 -3.68
CA GLY A 31 -27.84 45.01 -3.82
C GLY A 31 -28.15 45.90 -2.61
N ASP A 32 -28.65 45.34 -1.49
CA ASP A 32 -28.85 46.08 -0.24
C ASP A 32 -27.62 45.95 0.68
N VAL A 33 -26.61 46.78 0.38
CA VAL A 33 -25.32 46.77 1.07
C VAL A 33 -25.42 47.30 2.52
N GLN A 34 -26.38 48.18 2.82
CA GLN A 34 -26.53 48.75 4.16
C GLN A 34 -27.07 47.73 5.15
N LEU A 35 -28.10 46.98 4.74
CA LEU A 35 -28.68 45.93 5.56
C LEU A 35 -27.70 44.76 5.75
N ALA A 36 -26.98 44.38 4.69
CA ALA A 36 -25.92 43.37 4.78
C ALA A 36 -24.85 43.74 5.81
N LYS A 37 -24.40 45.00 5.83
CA LYS A 37 -23.43 45.51 6.81
C LYS A 37 -23.98 45.47 8.24
N ARG A 38 -25.26 45.84 8.44
CA ARG A 38 -25.92 45.76 9.75
C ARG A 38 -25.92 44.34 10.29
N PHE A 39 -26.24 43.33 9.46
CA PHE A 39 -26.19 41.94 9.88
C PHE A 39 -24.77 41.49 10.28
N LEU A 40 -23.72 41.95 9.57
CA LEU A 40 -22.33 41.64 9.97
C LEU A 40 -21.95 42.30 11.30
N ASP A 41 -22.39 43.53 11.54
CA ASP A 41 -22.13 44.21 12.81
C ASP A 41 -22.88 43.53 13.97
N ASP A 42 -24.12 43.11 13.75
CA ASP A 42 -24.92 42.33 14.71
C ASP A 42 -24.24 40.97 15.01
N THR A 43 -23.71 40.28 14.00
CA THR A 43 -22.92 39.04 14.17
C THR A 43 -21.66 39.28 15.00
N ALA A 44 -20.92 40.36 14.73
CA ALA A 44 -19.72 40.72 15.50
C ALA A 44 -20.04 40.95 16.99
N ILE A 45 -21.13 41.66 17.27
CA ILE A 45 -21.61 41.91 18.64
C ILE A 45 -22.01 40.59 19.31
N LEU A 46 -22.64 39.68 18.58
CA LEU A 46 -23.06 38.38 19.09
C LEU A 46 -21.85 37.52 19.51
N TYR A 47 -20.81 37.48 18.69
CA TYR A 47 -19.55 36.80 19.02
C TYR A 47 -18.85 37.46 20.21
N GLU A 48 -18.71 38.79 20.21
CA GLU A 48 -18.04 39.53 21.29
C GLU A 48 -18.73 39.30 22.64
N ARG A 49 -20.07 39.37 22.66
CA ARG A 49 -20.86 39.04 23.85
C ARG A 49 -20.64 37.60 24.28
N SER A 50 -20.60 36.66 23.35
CA SER A 50 -20.45 35.23 23.65
C SER A 50 -19.12 34.93 24.36
N ILE A 51 -18.04 35.53 23.88
CA ILE A 51 -16.70 35.40 24.47
C ILE A 51 -16.64 36.05 25.85
N GLN A 52 -17.23 37.23 26.04
CA GLN A 52 -17.15 37.97 27.31
C GLN A 52 -18.00 37.39 28.45
N THR A 53 -19.18 36.85 28.14
CA THR A 53 -20.19 36.51 29.17
C THR A 53 -20.19 35.04 29.56
N TYR A 54 -20.37 34.13 28.60
CA TYR A 54 -20.68 32.72 28.89
C TYR A 54 -19.56 31.75 28.49
N MET A 55 -18.76 32.09 27.48
CA MET A 55 -17.88 31.12 26.78
C MET A 55 -16.42 31.55 26.71
N ARG A 56 -15.89 32.15 27.79
CA ARG A 56 -14.50 32.66 27.88
C ARG A 56 -13.42 31.62 27.55
N SER A 57 -13.64 30.36 27.90
CA SER A 57 -12.68 29.27 27.68
C SER A 57 -12.95 28.43 26.43
N ASN A 58 -14.03 28.70 25.69
CA ASN A 58 -14.41 27.88 24.54
C ASN A 58 -13.61 28.29 23.29
N MET A 59 -12.67 27.43 22.88
CA MET A 59 -11.81 27.70 21.73
C MET A 59 -12.58 27.81 20.40
N LEU A 60 -13.67 27.05 20.19
CA LEU A 60 -14.36 27.04 18.89
C LEU A 60 -14.98 28.40 18.57
N ILE A 61 -15.64 29.03 19.54
CA ILE A 61 -16.26 30.35 19.33
C ILE A 61 -15.20 31.42 19.06
N HIS A 62 -14.04 31.32 19.73
CA HIS A 62 -12.92 32.23 19.46
C HIS A 62 -12.36 32.04 18.05
N PHE A 63 -12.25 30.78 17.58
CA PHE A 63 -11.78 30.49 16.23
C PHE A 63 -12.77 30.98 15.18
N ALA A 64 -14.06 30.68 15.34
CA ALA A 64 -15.10 31.17 14.45
C ALA A 64 -15.13 32.70 14.38
N TYR A 65 -15.02 33.38 15.53
CA TYR A 65 -14.99 34.85 15.56
C TYR A 65 -13.72 35.43 14.93
N ALA A 66 -12.56 34.81 15.15
CA ALA A 66 -11.32 35.24 14.51
C ALA A 66 -11.37 35.04 12.98
N ASP A 67 -11.90 33.91 12.51
CA ASP A 67 -12.10 33.64 11.09
C ASP A 67 -13.13 34.64 10.48
N PHE A 68 -14.19 34.99 11.22
CA PHE A 68 -15.16 36.01 10.81
C PHE A 68 -14.53 37.40 10.68
N GLU A 69 -13.72 37.84 11.64
CA GLU A 69 -13.02 39.13 11.55
C GLU A 69 -11.90 39.10 10.48
N GLU A 70 -11.27 37.94 10.24
CA GLU A 70 -10.35 37.72 9.10
C GLU A 70 -11.10 37.92 7.76
N GLN A 71 -12.30 37.36 7.60
CA GLN A 71 -13.15 37.55 6.41
C GLN A 71 -13.55 39.02 6.19
N ARG A 72 -13.76 39.78 7.28
CA ARG A 72 -14.02 41.23 7.23
C ARG A 72 -12.78 42.08 6.96
N LEU A 73 -11.60 41.45 6.83
CA LEU A 73 -10.28 42.09 6.69
C LEU A 73 -9.83 42.90 7.93
N ASN A 74 -10.44 42.63 9.10
CA ASN A 74 -10.05 43.24 10.37
C ASN A 74 -8.97 42.40 11.08
N ILE A 75 -7.79 42.32 10.48
CA ILE A 75 -6.69 41.44 10.93
C ILE A 75 -6.25 41.77 12.37
N ASP A 76 -6.15 43.04 12.73
CA ASP A 76 -5.74 43.46 14.08
C ASP A 76 -6.72 43.00 15.16
N LYS A 77 -8.02 43.03 14.84
CA LYS A 77 -9.07 42.55 15.73
C LYS A 77 -9.00 41.02 15.86
N ALA A 78 -8.84 40.29 14.76
CA ALA A 78 -8.61 38.84 14.78
C ALA A 78 -7.38 38.46 15.65
N ARG A 79 -6.26 39.20 15.52
CA ARG A 79 -5.07 39.02 16.37
C ARG A 79 -5.36 39.30 17.85
N SER A 80 -6.13 40.34 18.16
CA SER A 80 -6.53 40.63 19.55
C SER A 80 -7.36 39.50 20.16
N ILE A 81 -8.22 38.85 19.37
CA ILE A 81 -9.04 37.71 19.81
C ILE A 81 -8.16 36.50 20.15
N TYR A 82 -7.16 36.19 19.33
CA TYR A 82 -6.19 35.13 19.63
C TYR A 82 -5.34 35.45 20.86
N ASN A 83 -4.83 36.67 20.99
CA ASN A 83 -4.04 37.05 22.17
C ASN A 83 -4.87 36.92 23.47
N ARG A 84 -6.11 37.43 23.46
CA ARG A 84 -7.07 37.24 24.56
C ARG A 84 -7.26 35.76 24.93
N LEU A 85 -7.38 34.89 23.93
CA LEU A 85 -7.53 33.44 24.18
C LEU A 85 -6.27 32.81 24.80
N LEU A 86 -5.08 33.30 24.44
CA LEU A 86 -3.81 32.79 24.93
C LEU A 86 -3.46 33.32 26.33
N ASP A 87 -3.99 34.49 26.68
CA ASP A 87 -3.76 35.14 27.96
C ASP A 87 -4.30 34.31 29.13
N ILE A 88 -3.41 34.02 30.08
CA ILE A 88 -3.66 33.10 31.21
C ILE A 88 -4.86 33.56 32.05
N ASN A 89 -4.99 34.87 32.23
CA ASN A 89 -5.97 35.48 33.13
C ASN A 89 -7.39 35.53 32.54
N GLU A 90 -7.52 35.56 31.21
CA GLU A 90 -8.81 35.81 30.56
C GLU A 90 -9.55 34.51 30.21
N ALA A 91 -8.85 33.54 29.61
CA ALA A 91 -9.46 32.31 29.12
C ALA A 91 -9.42 31.13 30.11
N ASN A 92 -8.56 31.16 31.14
CA ASN A 92 -8.32 30.05 32.09
C ASN A 92 -8.20 28.68 31.39
N LEU A 93 -7.49 28.66 30.26
CA LEU A 93 -7.40 27.48 29.40
C LEU A 93 -6.39 26.48 29.96
N LYS A 94 -6.83 25.24 30.19
CA LYS A 94 -5.98 24.15 30.70
C LYS A 94 -4.92 23.71 29.67
N ASP A 95 -5.26 23.74 28.39
CA ASP A 95 -4.36 23.40 27.28
C ASP A 95 -4.49 24.44 26.14
N PRO A 96 -3.54 25.40 26.00
CA PRO A 96 -3.55 26.40 24.94
C PRO A 96 -2.95 25.90 23.61
N THR A 97 -2.53 24.64 23.51
CA THR A 97 -1.78 24.14 22.35
C THR A 97 -2.54 24.31 21.04
N LEU A 98 -3.83 23.98 21.02
CA LEU A 98 -4.67 24.14 19.84
C LEU A 98 -4.85 25.62 19.46
N ALA A 99 -4.98 26.50 20.47
CA ALA A 99 -5.06 27.94 20.25
C ALA A 99 -3.78 28.50 19.62
N TYR A 100 -2.59 28.06 20.09
CA TYR A 100 -1.32 28.42 19.45
C TYR A 100 -1.19 27.89 18.02
N ILE A 101 -1.63 26.66 17.75
CA ILE A 101 -1.62 26.09 16.39
C ILE A 101 -2.48 26.94 15.45
N GLN A 102 -3.67 27.32 15.89
CA GLN A 102 -4.57 28.12 15.07
C GLN A 102 -4.05 29.56 14.90
N ALA A 103 -3.57 30.20 15.97
CA ALA A 103 -2.93 31.51 15.90
C ALA A 103 -1.70 31.50 14.96
N MET A 104 -0.89 30.45 15.00
CA MET A 104 0.25 30.28 14.10
C MET A 104 -0.17 30.14 12.64
N ARG A 105 -1.25 29.39 12.36
CA ARG A 105 -1.83 29.26 11.01
C ARG A 105 -2.41 30.57 10.49
N PHE A 106 -3.08 31.33 11.35
CA PHE A 106 -3.61 32.66 11.08
C PHE A 106 -2.48 33.63 10.73
N GLU A 107 -1.48 33.81 11.61
CA GLU A 107 -0.36 34.73 11.39
C GLU A 107 0.44 34.39 10.12
N ARG A 108 0.56 33.09 9.80
CA ARG A 108 1.18 32.67 8.53
C ARG A 108 0.36 33.12 7.32
N ARG A 109 -0.97 33.03 7.40
CA ARG A 109 -1.88 33.36 6.28
C ARG A 109 -1.99 34.87 6.05
N THR A 110 -1.89 35.68 7.09
CA THR A 110 -2.00 37.15 7.01
C THR A 110 -0.65 37.83 6.83
N ASP A 111 0.31 37.60 7.74
CA ASP A 111 1.59 38.33 7.81
C ASP A 111 2.80 37.50 7.35
N GLY A 112 2.58 36.23 7.03
CA GLY A 112 3.60 35.33 6.49
C GLY A 112 4.43 34.57 7.53
N ILE A 113 5.45 33.86 7.06
CA ILE A 113 6.17 32.86 7.87
C ILE A 113 6.94 33.47 9.06
N LYS A 114 7.43 34.70 8.93
CA LYS A 114 8.18 35.37 10.01
C LYS A 114 7.29 35.58 11.23
N SER A 115 6.07 36.09 11.04
CA SER A 115 5.11 36.27 12.13
C SER A 115 4.75 34.93 12.77
N ALA A 116 4.49 33.90 11.96
CA ALA A 116 4.18 32.56 12.46
C ALA A 116 5.30 31.97 13.36
N ARG A 117 6.58 32.20 13.01
CA ARG A 117 7.72 31.78 13.85
C ARG A 117 7.77 32.52 15.19
N THR A 118 7.29 33.76 15.27
CA THR A 118 7.19 34.49 16.55
C THR A 118 6.15 33.84 17.47
N ILE A 119 5.01 33.41 16.93
CA ILE A 119 4.00 32.66 17.69
C ILE A 119 4.55 31.32 18.14
N PHE A 120 5.26 30.60 17.27
CA PHE A 120 5.91 29.35 17.67
C PHE A 120 6.92 29.56 18.80
N LYS A 121 7.70 30.65 18.77
CA LYS A 121 8.59 31.02 19.87
C LYS A 121 7.82 31.25 21.17
N ARG A 122 6.74 32.04 21.14
CA ARG A 122 5.87 32.28 22.32
C ARG A 122 5.28 30.97 22.85
N ALA A 123 4.81 30.08 21.98
CA ALA A 123 4.26 28.79 22.36
C ALA A 123 5.29 27.90 23.06
N ARG A 124 6.56 27.94 22.65
CA ARG A 124 7.64 27.17 23.30
C ARG A 124 7.96 27.63 24.71
N GLU A 125 7.78 28.92 24.98
CA GLU A 125 8.02 29.55 26.29
C GLU A 125 6.85 29.26 27.26
N ASP A 126 5.66 28.95 26.76
CA ASP A 126 4.50 28.59 27.58
C ASP A 126 4.57 27.12 28.02
N ILE A 127 4.60 26.91 29.34
CA ILE A 127 4.73 25.61 30.01
C ILE A 127 3.50 24.72 29.76
N ARG A 128 2.33 25.32 29.50
CA ARG A 128 1.07 24.59 29.30
C ARG A 128 0.98 23.89 27.95
N THR A 129 1.94 24.13 27.05
CA THR A 129 1.90 23.60 25.68
C THR A 129 2.32 22.14 25.57
N ASN A 130 1.57 21.41 24.75
CA ASN A 130 1.77 20.01 24.39
C ASN A 130 2.58 19.85 23.11
N TYR A 131 2.98 18.62 22.81
CA TYR A 131 3.82 18.27 21.66
C TYR A 131 3.24 18.66 20.30
N HIS A 132 1.91 18.76 20.16
CA HIS A 132 1.23 19.04 18.90
C HIS A 132 1.72 20.32 18.22
N ILE A 133 2.15 21.33 18.98
CA ILE A 133 2.68 22.59 18.41
C ILE A 133 3.96 22.37 17.61
N TYR A 134 4.84 21.46 18.04
CA TYR A 134 6.08 21.14 17.33
C TYR A 134 5.78 20.41 16.02
N VAL A 135 4.83 19.46 16.04
CA VAL A 135 4.38 18.75 14.84
C VAL A 135 3.77 19.74 13.85
N ALA A 136 2.85 20.59 14.32
CA ALA A 136 2.20 21.59 13.47
C ALA A 136 3.20 22.58 12.89
N ALA A 137 4.19 23.06 13.67
CA ALA A 137 5.20 24.00 13.20
C ALA A 137 6.14 23.36 12.16
N ALA A 138 6.58 22.12 12.38
CA ALA A 138 7.42 21.40 11.44
C ALA A 138 6.69 21.11 10.11
N LEU A 139 5.45 20.62 10.17
CA LEU A 139 4.63 20.39 8.97
C LEU A 139 4.30 21.70 8.25
N MET A 140 4.10 22.80 8.98
CA MET A 140 3.87 24.11 8.37
C MET A 140 5.09 24.57 7.56
N GLU A 141 6.31 24.44 8.09
CA GLU A 141 7.54 24.73 7.35
C GLU A 141 7.67 23.79 6.15
N TYR A 142 7.53 22.48 6.35
CA TYR A 142 7.62 21.50 5.27
C TYR A 142 6.64 21.79 4.12
N TYR A 143 5.36 22.01 4.41
CA TYR A 143 4.35 22.21 3.36
C TYR A 143 4.41 23.61 2.73
N CYS A 144 4.74 24.66 3.50
CA CYS A 144 4.67 26.05 3.03
C CYS A 144 6.01 26.57 2.52
N THR A 145 7.10 26.39 3.26
CA THR A 145 8.43 26.88 2.86
C THR A 145 9.22 25.88 2.04
N LYS A 146 8.78 24.60 2.01
CA LYS A 146 9.46 23.50 1.32
C LYS A 146 10.89 23.25 1.83
N ASP A 147 11.18 23.69 3.05
CA ASP A 147 12.48 23.50 3.70
C ASP A 147 12.46 22.28 4.63
N ASN A 148 12.99 21.17 4.13
CA ASN A 148 13.08 19.90 4.87
C ASN A 148 14.01 20.01 6.09
N ASN A 149 15.06 20.84 6.01
CA ASN A 149 16.05 20.97 7.07
C ASN A 149 15.47 21.69 8.28
N ILE A 150 14.69 22.76 8.07
CA ILE A 150 14.02 23.47 9.16
C ILE A 150 13.00 22.56 9.83
N ALA A 151 12.18 21.85 9.06
CA ALA A 151 11.20 20.91 9.60
C ALA A 151 11.89 19.78 10.41
N PHE A 152 12.97 19.20 9.88
CA PHE A 152 13.80 18.22 10.60
C PHE A 152 14.38 18.78 11.91
N ASN A 153 14.87 20.02 11.90
CA ASN A 153 15.40 20.68 13.09
C ASN A 153 14.32 20.91 14.16
N ILE A 154 13.11 21.31 13.75
CA ILE A 154 11.97 21.47 14.67
C ILE A 154 11.58 20.12 15.28
N PHE A 155 11.53 19.04 14.48
CA PHE A 155 11.23 17.71 15.00
C PHE A 155 12.31 17.19 15.97
N ASN A 156 13.59 17.39 15.69
CA ASN A 156 14.65 17.01 16.63
C ASN A 156 14.63 17.87 17.90
N LEU A 157 14.26 19.15 17.79
CA LEU A 157 14.07 20.01 18.95
C LEU A 157 12.92 19.51 19.85
N GLY A 158 11.78 19.16 19.26
CA GLY A 158 10.65 18.60 20.02
C GLY A 158 10.96 17.20 20.57
N LEU A 159 11.76 16.39 19.89
CA LEU A 159 12.17 15.06 20.37
C LEU A 159 13.00 15.15 21.65
N LYS A 160 13.81 16.21 21.84
CA LYS A 160 14.53 16.44 23.10
C LYS A 160 13.60 16.67 24.29
N LYS A 161 12.42 17.28 24.07
CA LYS A 161 11.45 17.62 25.13
C LYS A 161 10.39 16.53 25.33
N TYR A 162 9.93 15.89 24.25
CA TYR A 162 8.81 14.93 24.26
C TYR A 162 9.23 13.51 23.83
N ASN A 163 10.43 13.06 24.19
CA ASN A 163 10.93 11.71 23.89
C ASN A 163 10.12 10.57 24.53
N GLN A 164 9.30 10.85 25.54
CA GLN A 164 8.43 9.86 26.19
C GLN A 164 7.04 9.77 25.54
N ASN A 165 6.65 10.77 24.75
CA ASN A 165 5.31 10.82 24.18
C ASN A 165 5.27 10.02 22.87
N LEU A 166 4.48 8.94 22.86
CA LEU A 166 4.35 8.05 21.71
C LEU A 166 3.76 8.77 20.49
N ASP A 167 2.73 9.58 20.66
CA ASP A 167 2.01 10.20 19.54
C ASP A 167 2.91 11.21 18.80
N TYR A 168 3.78 11.90 19.54
CA TYR A 168 4.81 12.76 18.95
C TYR A 168 5.81 11.97 18.11
N ILE A 169 6.30 10.85 18.66
CA ILE A 169 7.23 9.95 17.97
C ILE A 169 6.61 9.40 16.69
N LEU A 170 5.37 8.91 16.75
CA LEU A 170 4.64 8.40 15.59
C LEU A 170 4.47 9.48 14.52
N SER A 171 4.13 10.71 14.91
CA SER A 171 4.04 11.84 13.97
C SER A 171 5.38 12.17 13.31
N TYR A 172 6.49 12.05 14.04
CA TYR A 172 7.83 12.28 13.50
C TYR A 172 8.27 11.14 12.56
N ILE A 173 7.99 9.89 12.92
CA ILE A 173 8.22 8.73 12.06
C ILE A 173 7.42 8.88 10.77
N ASP A 174 6.14 9.21 10.87
CA ASP A 174 5.27 9.43 9.72
C ASP A 174 5.86 10.48 8.77
N TYR A 175 6.27 11.64 9.30
CA TYR A 175 6.98 12.66 8.52
C TYR A 175 8.23 12.11 7.81
N MET A 176 9.10 11.39 8.54
CA MET A 176 10.37 10.89 7.98
C MET A 176 10.17 9.79 6.94
N THR A 177 9.15 8.94 7.09
CA THR A 177 8.80 7.93 6.08
C THR A 177 8.28 8.57 4.79
N HIS A 178 7.58 9.69 4.87
CA HIS A 178 7.09 10.43 3.71
C HIS A 178 8.18 11.24 2.99
N LEU A 179 9.32 11.54 3.63
CA LEU A 179 10.45 12.23 3.00
C LEU A 179 11.24 11.36 2.01
N ASN A 180 10.96 10.05 1.94
CA ASN A 180 11.64 9.09 1.06
C ASN A 180 13.17 9.00 1.26
N GLU A 181 13.64 9.32 2.47
CA GLU A 181 15.03 9.14 2.90
C GLU A 181 15.15 7.88 3.77
N ASP A 182 15.14 6.72 3.13
CA ASP A 182 15.02 5.43 3.80
C ASP A 182 16.12 5.18 4.85
N HIS A 183 17.35 5.63 4.56
CA HIS A 183 18.46 5.53 5.51
C HIS A 183 18.17 6.33 6.78
N ASN A 184 17.71 7.57 6.63
CA ASN A 184 17.44 8.47 7.76
C ASN A 184 16.23 8.00 8.57
N ALA A 185 15.19 7.48 7.91
CA ALA A 185 14.05 6.85 8.57
C ALA A 185 14.48 5.62 9.40
N ARG A 186 15.30 4.72 8.84
CA ARG A 186 15.86 3.56 9.58
C ARG A 186 16.69 3.98 10.78
N VAL A 187 17.58 4.96 10.60
CA VAL A 187 18.39 5.51 11.69
C VAL A 187 17.49 6.09 12.79
N LEU A 188 16.38 6.75 12.43
CA LEU A 188 15.42 7.24 13.40
C LEU A 188 14.73 6.10 14.16
N PHE A 189 14.24 5.06 13.46
CA PHE A 189 13.64 3.89 14.11
C PHE A 189 14.60 3.25 15.09
N GLU A 190 15.83 2.96 14.68
CA GLU A 190 16.85 2.37 15.57
C GLU A 190 17.23 3.30 16.71
N ARG A 191 17.31 4.61 16.45
CA ARG A 191 17.58 5.60 17.49
C ARG A 191 16.49 5.60 18.54
N ILE A 192 15.21 5.51 18.17
CA ILE A 192 14.04 5.53 19.06
C ILE A 192 13.89 4.20 19.80
N LEU A 193 14.11 3.08 19.11
CA LEU A 193 14.02 1.72 19.65
C LEU A 193 15.27 1.28 20.42
N SER A 194 16.30 2.12 20.50
CA SER A 194 17.52 1.85 21.26
C SER A 194 17.21 1.64 22.74
N PRO A 195 17.84 0.65 23.41
CA PRO A 195 17.57 0.30 24.82
C PRO A 195 17.84 1.44 25.80
N ASN A 196 18.59 2.46 25.38
CA ASN A 196 18.93 3.63 26.19
C ASN A 196 17.79 4.67 26.26
N ASN A 197 16.69 4.50 25.50
CA ASN A 197 15.58 5.45 25.54
C ASN A 197 14.53 5.10 26.60
N THR A 198 14.01 6.15 27.21
CA THR A 198 12.98 6.13 28.27
C THR A 198 11.57 5.86 27.74
N ILE A 199 11.40 5.19 26.61
CA ILE A 199 10.06 4.86 26.09
C ILE A 199 9.57 3.62 26.84
N LEU A 200 8.38 3.75 27.43
CA LEU A 200 7.76 2.67 28.18
C LEU A 200 7.62 1.42 27.29
N LYS A 201 8.09 0.26 27.76
CA LYS A 201 8.08 -1.00 26.98
C LYS A 201 6.71 -1.34 26.40
N GLN A 202 5.63 -0.99 27.10
CA GLN A 202 4.24 -1.20 26.67
C GLN A 202 3.84 -0.41 25.42
N LEU A 203 4.51 0.70 25.10
CA LEU A 203 4.19 1.55 23.95
C LEU A 203 5.04 1.19 22.71
N GLN A 204 6.12 0.43 22.91
CA GLN A 204 7.00 -0.06 21.86
C GLN A 204 6.29 -0.86 20.76
N PRO A 205 5.29 -1.75 21.05
CA PRO A 205 4.61 -2.53 20.02
C PRO A 205 4.03 -1.70 18.87
N ARG A 206 3.48 -0.51 19.18
CA ARG A 206 2.95 0.41 18.15
C ARG A 206 4.04 0.93 17.23
N ILE A 207 5.22 1.28 17.77
CA ILE A 207 6.37 1.73 16.98
C ILE A 207 6.91 0.58 16.12
N TRP A 208 6.97 -0.64 16.67
CA TRP A 208 7.39 -1.83 15.92
C TRP A 208 6.43 -2.15 14.75
N ASN A 209 5.14 -1.89 14.91
CA ASN A 209 4.17 -2.08 13.82
C ASN A 209 4.40 -1.07 12.68
N GLU A 210 4.64 0.20 12.99
CA GLU A 210 5.03 1.18 11.96
C GLU A 210 6.39 0.85 11.33
N PHE A 211 7.35 0.32 12.11
CA PHE A 211 8.63 -0.10 11.55
C PHE A 211 8.49 -1.30 10.59
N LEU A 212 7.65 -2.27 10.94
CA LEU A 212 7.33 -3.39 10.05
C LEU A 212 6.65 -2.91 8.76
N LYS A 213 5.69 -2.00 8.87
CA LYS A 213 5.01 -1.39 7.71
C LYS A 213 5.99 -0.68 6.80
N PHE A 214 6.93 0.07 7.38
CA PHE A 214 8.01 0.74 6.64
C PHE A 214 8.93 -0.26 5.92
N GLU A 215 9.45 -1.28 6.61
CA GLU A 215 10.33 -2.28 5.98
C GLU A 215 9.59 -3.15 4.95
N SER A 216 8.28 -3.37 5.10
CA SER A 216 7.46 -4.06 4.11
C SER A 216 7.34 -3.27 2.81
N GLN A 217 7.34 -1.93 2.88
CA GLN A 217 7.20 -1.05 1.72
C GLN A 217 8.53 -0.81 0.99
N VAL A 218 9.64 -0.71 1.72
CA VAL A 218 10.94 -0.27 1.18
C VAL A 218 12.01 -1.37 1.22
N GLY A 219 11.92 -2.28 2.18
CA GLY A 219 12.96 -3.25 2.51
C GLY A 219 12.95 -4.53 1.69
N ASP A 220 13.79 -5.48 2.12
CA ASP A 220 13.86 -6.83 1.57
C ASP A 220 13.28 -7.84 2.57
N LEU A 221 13.01 -9.07 2.11
CA LEU A 221 12.45 -10.10 2.99
C LEU A 221 13.33 -10.39 4.21
N GLN A 222 14.66 -10.20 4.11
CA GLN A 222 15.57 -10.42 5.22
C GLN A 222 15.48 -9.30 6.26
N SER A 223 15.38 -8.02 5.86
CA SER A 223 15.18 -6.92 6.79
C SER A 223 13.86 -7.07 7.56
N ILE A 224 12.78 -7.42 6.86
CA ILE A 224 11.47 -7.70 7.46
C ILE A 224 11.57 -8.79 8.53
N LYS A 225 12.19 -9.93 8.19
CA LYS A 225 12.39 -11.04 9.15
C LYS A 225 13.25 -10.64 10.36
N LYS A 226 14.23 -9.75 10.20
CA LYS A 226 15.05 -9.26 11.32
C LYS A 226 14.22 -8.39 12.27
N VAL A 227 13.40 -7.49 11.73
CA VAL A 227 12.49 -6.66 12.51
C VAL A 227 11.45 -7.52 13.22
N GLU A 228 10.86 -8.50 12.53
CA GLU A 228 9.89 -9.45 13.08
C GLU A 228 10.47 -10.24 14.26
N LYS A 229 11.70 -10.74 14.14
CA LYS A 229 12.40 -11.42 15.24
C LYS A 229 12.65 -10.51 16.45
N ARG A 230 12.96 -9.23 16.25
CA ARG A 230 13.14 -8.28 17.36
C ARG A 230 11.81 -7.91 18.01
N ARG A 231 10.77 -7.71 17.19
CA ARG A 231 9.40 -7.44 17.64
C ARG A 231 8.88 -8.59 18.52
N LEU A 232 9.06 -9.84 18.10
CA LEU A 232 8.65 -11.02 18.85
C LEU A 232 9.24 -11.05 20.27
N LYS A 233 10.53 -10.72 20.43
CA LYS A 233 11.18 -10.66 21.75
C LYS A 233 10.47 -9.71 22.73
N ILE A 234 10.05 -8.54 22.25
CA ILE A 234 9.34 -7.55 23.08
C ILE A 234 7.97 -8.06 23.48
N TYR A 235 7.24 -8.70 22.56
CA TYR A 235 5.93 -9.26 22.90
C TYR A 235 6.02 -10.45 23.85
N LEU A 236 7.05 -11.29 23.73
CA LEU A 236 7.34 -12.35 24.70
C LEU A 236 7.66 -11.76 26.08
N GLU A 237 8.46 -10.70 26.16
CA GLU A 237 8.73 -9.99 27.42
C GLU A 237 7.47 -9.40 28.06
N LEU A 238 6.47 -9.01 27.26
CA LEU A 238 5.22 -8.42 27.73
C LEU A 238 4.14 -9.46 28.08
N ASN A 239 4.39 -10.76 27.88
CA ASN A 239 3.41 -11.85 28.07
C ASN A 239 2.05 -11.61 27.38
N GLU A 240 2.02 -10.81 26.32
CA GLU A 240 0.79 -10.50 25.57
C GLU A 240 0.48 -11.53 24.47
N LEU A 241 1.43 -12.42 24.17
CA LEU A 241 1.32 -13.46 23.14
C LEU A 241 1.50 -14.85 23.75
N ASP A 242 0.40 -15.58 23.92
CA ASP A 242 0.39 -17.02 24.19
C ASP A 242 0.73 -17.80 22.90
N ASP A 243 2.00 -17.86 22.50
CA ASP A 243 2.50 -18.66 21.36
C ASP A 243 1.81 -18.39 19.99
N ARG A 244 1.09 -17.27 19.84
CA ARG A 244 0.34 -16.94 18.62
C ARG A 244 1.18 -16.21 17.58
N GLU A 245 2.26 -16.85 17.12
CA GLU A 245 3.13 -16.31 16.06
C GLU A 245 2.36 -16.01 14.76
N THR A 246 1.29 -16.77 14.50
CA THR A 246 0.40 -16.58 13.35
C THR A 246 -0.23 -15.18 13.30
N LEU A 247 -0.48 -14.53 14.45
CA LEU A 247 -1.01 -13.16 14.48
C LEU A 247 0.00 -12.15 13.95
N LEU A 248 1.28 -12.33 14.26
CA LEU A 248 2.35 -11.45 13.80
C LEU A 248 2.57 -11.60 12.29
N LEU A 249 2.34 -12.81 11.77
CA LEU A 249 2.39 -13.11 10.35
C LEU A 249 1.26 -12.41 9.59
N ILE A 250 0.06 -12.32 10.18
CA ILE A 250 -1.06 -11.57 9.59
C ILE A 250 -0.69 -10.10 9.42
N ASP A 251 -0.07 -9.48 10.44
CA ASP A 251 0.36 -8.07 10.36
C ASP A 251 1.36 -7.80 9.24
N ARG A 252 2.18 -8.79 8.86
CA ARG A 252 3.15 -8.64 7.76
C ARG A 252 2.46 -8.45 6.41
N TYR A 253 1.33 -9.11 6.20
CA TYR A 253 0.60 -9.10 4.93
C TYR A 253 -0.62 -8.15 4.94
N LYS A 254 -0.94 -7.58 6.10
CA LYS A 254 -1.99 -6.57 6.24
C LYS A 254 -1.64 -5.35 5.39
N PHE A 255 -2.61 -4.88 4.63
CA PHE A 255 -2.50 -3.62 3.88
C PHE A 255 -3.78 -2.82 4.06
N LEU A 256 -3.68 -1.65 4.70
CA LEU A 256 -4.83 -0.84 5.07
C LEU A 256 -5.88 -1.70 5.81
N ASN A 257 -7.04 -1.94 5.18
CA ASN A 257 -8.15 -2.72 5.71
C ASN A 257 -8.19 -4.16 5.16
N LEU A 258 -7.28 -4.54 4.27
CA LEU A 258 -7.20 -5.86 3.69
C LEU A 258 -6.39 -6.79 4.59
N LEU A 259 -6.98 -7.94 4.89
CA LEU A 259 -6.38 -9.00 5.70
C LEU A 259 -6.35 -10.30 4.88
N PRO A 260 -5.33 -11.15 5.07
CA PRO A 260 -5.17 -12.38 4.30
C PRO A 260 -6.17 -13.49 4.67
N CYS A 261 -6.89 -13.34 5.78
CA CYS A 261 -7.85 -14.33 6.30
C CYS A 261 -9.27 -13.74 6.35
N SER A 262 -10.27 -14.62 6.35
CA SER A 262 -11.66 -14.24 6.58
C SER A 262 -11.87 -13.72 8.01
N ILE A 263 -12.93 -12.93 8.20
CA ILE A 263 -13.27 -12.33 9.50
C ILE A 263 -13.50 -13.43 10.56
N ASP A 264 -14.08 -14.56 10.17
CA ASP A 264 -14.36 -15.66 11.10
C ASP A 264 -13.08 -16.39 11.51
N GLU A 265 -12.14 -16.63 10.59
CA GLU A 265 -10.81 -17.16 10.91
C GLU A 265 -10.03 -16.22 11.83
N LEU A 266 -10.11 -14.90 11.60
CA LEU A 266 -9.43 -13.90 12.44
C LEU A 266 -10.01 -13.83 13.86
N LYS A 267 -11.33 -13.97 14.02
CA LYS A 267 -11.98 -14.08 15.33
C LYS A 267 -11.51 -15.31 16.09
N LEU A 268 -11.42 -16.46 15.41
CA LEU A 268 -10.92 -17.71 15.99
C LEU A 268 -9.46 -17.59 16.42
N LEU A 269 -8.64 -16.94 15.60
CA LEU A 269 -7.23 -16.65 15.92
C LEU A 269 -7.08 -15.62 17.04
N GLY A 270 -8.13 -14.88 17.41
CA GLY A 270 -8.11 -13.86 18.46
C GLY A 270 -7.43 -12.56 18.03
N TYR A 271 -7.47 -12.22 16.73
CA TYR A 271 -6.89 -10.98 16.22
C TYR A 271 -7.65 -9.76 16.78
N LYS A 272 -6.97 -8.85 17.49
CA LYS A 272 -7.60 -7.74 18.23
C LYS A 272 -7.98 -6.54 17.35
N ASP A 273 -7.35 -6.40 16.18
CA ASP A 273 -7.46 -5.24 15.28
C ASP A 273 -8.71 -5.25 14.35
N ILE A 274 -9.67 -6.14 14.62
CA ILE A 274 -10.89 -6.30 13.79
C ILE A 274 -11.78 -5.04 13.84
N SER A 275 -11.65 -4.18 14.86
CA SER A 275 -12.48 -2.99 15.04
C SER A 275 -12.35 -1.95 13.92
N LEU A 276 -11.24 -1.92 13.19
CA LEU A 276 -11.04 -1.02 12.03
C LEU A 276 -11.81 -1.48 10.77
N THR A 277 -12.24 -2.75 10.72
CA THR A 277 -13.01 -3.31 9.60
C THR A 277 -14.53 -3.15 9.73
N ASN A 278 -15.03 -2.61 10.85
CA ASN A 278 -16.46 -2.51 11.15
C ASN A 278 -17.23 -1.40 10.41
N ILE A 279 -16.72 -0.88 9.28
CA ILE A 279 -17.43 0.13 8.47
C ILE A 279 -18.22 -0.49 7.29
N SER A 280 -18.18 -1.80 7.05
CA SER A 280 -18.87 -2.38 5.87
C SER A 280 -19.57 -3.73 6.06
N VAL A 281 -20.23 -3.97 7.19
CA VAL A 281 -21.27 -5.03 7.28
C VAL A 281 -22.57 -4.44 7.83
N LEU A 282 -23.07 -3.42 7.13
CA LEU A 282 -24.37 -2.80 7.36
C LEU A 282 -25.47 -3.40 6.46
N ASN A 283 -25.23 -4.51 5.79
CA ASN A 283 -26.26 -5.20 5.01
C ASN A 283 -25.95 -6.70 4.93
N ASN A 284 -26.66 -7.50 5.72
CA ASN A 284 -27.54 -8.56 5.18
C ASN A 284 -28.18 -9.38 6.30
N ASN A 285 -29.51 -9.27 6.33
CA ASN A 285 -30.48 -10.31 6.70
C ASN A 285 -30.70 -10.59 8.20
N ILE A 286 -31.41 -9.65 8.81
CA ILE A 286 -32.51 -9.97 9.73
C ILE A 286 -33.58 -10.70 8.90
N ASN A 287 -33.69 -12.03 9.07
CA ASN A 287 -34.90 -12.82 8.83
C ASN A 287 -34.61 -14.28 9.19
N THR A 288 -35.20 -14.77 10.29
CA THR A 288 -35.97 -16.02 10.35
C THR A 288 -36.48 -16.27 11.77
N ASN A 289 -37.78 -16.02 11.99
CA ASN A 289 -38.59 -16.72 12.99
C ASN A 289 -39.40 -17.81 12.24
N GLY A 290 -39.55 -19.02 12.81
CA GLY A 290 -40.68 -19.92 12.50
C GLY A 290 -40.39 -21.40 12.14
N THR A 291 -40.21 -22.23 13.16
CA THR A 291 -40.90 -23.51 13.50
C THR A 291 -41.52 -24.44 12.41
N THR A 292 -40.97 -25.68 12.32
CA THR A 292 -41.53 -27.06 12.17
C THR A 292 -42.45 -27.54 11.00
N SER A 293 -42.03 -28.70 10.45
CA SER A 293 -42.75 -29.99 10.15
C SER A 293 -43.41 -30.33 8.78
N SER A 294 -42.91 -31.46 8.22
CA SER A 294 -43.57 -32.60 7.53
C SER A 294 -44.38 -32.40 6.23
N SER A 295 -43.84 -32.90 5.11
CA SER A 295 -44.48 -32.91 3.77
C SER A 295 -44.34 -34.26 3.03
N SER A 296 -44.84 -35.36 3.60
CA SER A 296 -44.80 -36.69 2.94
C SER A 296 -46.10 -37.10 2.21
N SER A 297 -47.19 -36.34 2.36
CA SER A 297 -48.52 -36.80 1.91
C SER A 297 -48.95 -36.31 0.52
N LEU A 298 -48.26 -35.34 -0.07
CA LEU A 298 -48.69 -34.68 -1.32
C LEU A 298 -48.03 -35.26 -2.59
N GLU A 299 -47.00 -36.10 -2.48
CA GLU A 299 -46.30 -36.66 -3.64
C GLU A 299 -47.07 -37.80 -4.35
N GLN A 300 -47.92 -38.53 -3.63
CA GLN A 300 -48.54 -39.75 -4.17
C GLN A 300 -49.55 -39.46 -5.28
N THR A 301 -50.30 -38.36 -5.19
CA THR A 301 -51.39 -38.02 -6.12
C THR A 301 -50.90 -37.44 -7.46
N ILE A 302 -49.65 -37.00 -7.56
CA ILE A 302 -49.08 -36.41 -8.79
C ILE A 302 -48.49 -37.49 -9.72
N ARG A 303 -48.06 -38.65 -9.17
CA ARG A 303 -47.41 -39.71 -9.95
C ARG A 303 -48.35 -40.37 -10.96
N ASP A 304 -49.62 -40.56 -10.60
CA ASP A 304 -50.59 -41.30 -11.42
C ASP A 304 -50.96 -40.57 -12.72
N ARG A 305 -50.85 -39.23 -12.77
CA ARG A 305 -51.14 -38.45 -14.01
C ARG A 305 -49.98 -38.41 -15.00
N ARG A 306 -48.75 -38.77 -14.63
CA ARG A 306 -47.55 -38.69 -15.49
C ARG A 306 -47.29 -39.93 -16.35
N ALA A 307 -48.14 -40.95 -16.26
CA ALA A 307 -47.96 -42.22 -16.95
C ALA A 307 -48.46 -42.25 -18.41
N ILE A 308 -49.23 -41.24 -18.85
CA ILE A 308 -49.98 -41.28 -20.14
C ILE A 308 -49.32 -40.42 -21.25
N LEU A 309 -48.17 -39.78 -21.01
CA LEU A 309 -47.50 -38.96 -22.03
C LEU A 309 -46.25 -39.65 -22.61
N PRO A 310 -46.05 -39.67 -23.94
CA PRO A 310 -44.82 -40.18 -24.55
C PRO A 310 -43.62 -39.32 -24.11
N ARG A 311 -42.54 -39.97 -23.66
CA ARG A 311 -41.34 -39.31 -23.11
C ARG A 311 -40.19 -39.35 -24.12
N PRO A 312 -39.45 -38.25 -24.32
CA PRO A 312 -38.23 -38.25 -25.13
C PRO A 312 -37.15 -39.14 -24.48
N ASP A 313 -36.25 -39.71 -25.30
CA ASP A 313 -35.15 -40.54 -24.80
C ASP A 313 -34.12 -39.68 -24.06
N ILE A 314 -34.15 -39.77 -22.73
CA ILE A 314 -33.36 -38.95 -21.80
C ILE A 314 -31.92 -39.47 -21.67
N LYS A 315 -31.58 -40.62 -22.28
CA LYS A 315 -30.25 -41.24 -22.17
C LYS A 315 -29.14 -40.38 -22.77
N HIS A 316 -29.47 -39.53 -23.75
CA HIS A 316 -28.52 -38.64 -24.42
C HIS A 316 -28.52 -37.21 -23.86
N MET A 317 -29.34 -36.92 -22.85
CA MET A 317 -29.36 -35.60 -22.21
C MET A 317 -28.30 -35.51 -21.12
N MET A 318 -27.38 -34.54 -21.26
CA MET A 318 -26.45 -34.18 -20.19
C MET A 318 -27.13 -33.23 -19.19
N PRO A 319 -26.92 -33.39 -17.87
CA PRO A 319 -27.48 -32.48 -16.88
C PRO A 319 -26.97 -31.05 -17.07
N PHE A 320 -27.87 -30.11 -17.31
CA PHE A 320 -27.56 -28.69 -17.36
C PHE A 320 -27.07 -28.21 -15.98
N ARG A 321 -25.78 -27.88 -15.87
CA ARG A 321 -25.14 -27.37 -14.65
C ARG A 321 -24.49 -26.01 -14.94
N PRO A 322 -25.22 -24.90 -14.78
CA PRO A 322 -24.65 -23.57 -14.94
C PRO A 322 -23.64 -23.32 -13.83
N THR A 323 -22.37 -23.15 -14.19
CA THR A 323 -21.27 -22.86 -13.27
C THR A 323 -20.86 -21.40 -13.43
N ARG A 324 -21.01 -20.62 -12.35
CA ARG A 324 -20.68 -19.18 -12.34
C ARG A 324 -19.18 -18.93 -12.49
N ASN A 325 -18.36 -19.83 -11.92
CA ASN A 325 -16.89 -19.81 -12.03
C ASN A 325 -16.40 -21.20 -12.48
N PRO A 326 -16.15 -21.43 -13.78
CA PRO A 326 -15.56 -22.67 -14.27
C PRO A 326 -14.15 -22.89 -13.71
N LEU A 327 -13.82 -24.12 -13.31
CA LEU A 327 -12.47 -24.48 -12.87
C LEU A 327 -11.47 -24.29 -14.03
N PRO A 328 -10.22 -23.87 -13.76
CA PRO A 328 -9.18 -23.79 -14.80
C PRO A 328 -9.00 -25.14 -15.50
N GLY A 329 -9.17 -25.19 -16.82
CA GLY A 329 -9.13 -26.41 -17.63
C GLY A 329 -10.50 -27.02 -17.97
N SER A 330 -11.60 -26.44 -17.48
CA SER A 330 -12.94 -26.77 -17.96
C SER A 330 -13.29 -26.00 -19.25
N HIS A 331 -14.14 -26.57 -20.11
CA HIS A 331 -14.57 -25.94 -21.36
C HIS A 331 -15.97 -25.31 -21.18
N PRO A 332 -16.05 -23.98 -20.96
CA PRO A 332 -17.34 -23.30 -20.82
C PRO A 332 -17.94 -23.06 -22.19
N THR A 333 -19.18 -23.49 -22.41
CA THR A 333 -20.01 -23.10 -23.55
C THR A 333 -21.30 -22.44 -23.06
N PRO A 334 -22.01 -21.67 -23.91
CA PRO A 334 -23.33 -21.14 -23.57
C PRO A 334 -24.29 -22.29 -23.26
N GLY A 335 -24.45 -22.63 -21.97
CA GLY A 335 -25.07 -23.89 -21.57
C GLY A 335 -24.45 -24.56 -20.34
N GLY A 336 -23.26 -24.13 -19.90
CA GLY A 336 -22.54 -24.68 -18.75
C GLY A 336 -21.14 -25.18 -19.10
N VAL A 337 -20.62 -26.10 -18.29
CA VAL A 337 -19.34 -26.75 -18.57
C VAL A 337 -19.58 -28.08 -19.26
N PHE A 338 -19.04 -28.24 -20.45
CA PHE A 338 -19.12 -29.49 -21.20
C PHE A 338 -17.77 -30.23 -21.11
N PRO A 339 -17.80 -31.57 -20.96
CA PRO A 339 -16.57 -32.35 -21.03
C PRO A 339 -15.97 -32.23 -22.44
N LEU A 340 -14.66 -32.11 -22.53
CA LEU A 340 -13.97 -32.20 -23.81
C LEU A 340 -14.16 -33.61 -24.39
N PRO A 341 -14.19 -33.77 -25.73
CA PRO A 341 -14.15 -35.10 -26.35
C PRO A 341 -12.97 -35.93 -25.81
N ASP A 342 -13.16 -37.25 -25.66
CA ASP A 342 -12.20 -38.13 -24.98
C ASP A 342 -10.78 -38.05 -25.57
N THR A 343 -10.67 -37.85 -26.89
CA THR A 343 -9.39 -37.66 -27.60
C THR A 343 -8.70 -36.35 -27.23
N ALA A 344 -9.45 -35.25 -27.12
CA ALA A 344 -8.91 -33.96 -26.68
C ALA A 344 -8.53 -34.00 -25.19
N LEU A 345 -9.29 -34.74 -24.37
CA LEU A 345 -8.97 -34.94 -22.96
C LEU A 345 -7.66 -35.74 -22.78
N TYR A 346 -7.43 -36.77 -23.61
CA TYR A 346 -6.17 -37.50 -23.62
C TYR A 346 -4.99 -36.58 -23.94
N LEU A 347 -5.12 -35.75 -24.98
CA LEU A 347 -4.08 -34.80 -25.37
C LEU A 347 -3.74 -33.81 -24.24
N VAL A 348 -4.75 -33.22 -23.59
CA VAL A 348 -4.56 -32.28 -22.48
C VAL A 348 -3.87 -32.94 -21.28
N LYS A 349 -4.09 -34.23 -21.04
CA LYS A 349 -3.38 -34.99 -19.99
C LYS A 349 -1.91 -35.24 -20.30
N VAL A 350 -1.57 -35.36 -21.58
CA VAL A 350 -0.19 -35.60 -22.05
C VAL A 350 0.61 -34.30 -22.12
N LEU A 351 -0.05 -33.16 -22.37
CA LEU A 351 0.59 -31.86 -22.46
C LEU A 351 0.99 -31.30 -21.07
N PRO A 352 2.12 -30.58 -20.98
CA PRO A 352 2.48 -29.87 -19.74
C PRO A 352 1.48 -28.76 -19.43
N PRO A 353 1.36 -28.34 -18.15
CA PRO A 353 0.48 -27.23 -17.78
C PRO A 353 0.76 -25.99 -18.64
N SER A 354 -0.28 -25.28 -19.05
CA SER A 354 -0.18 -24.12 -19.95
C SER A 354 0.79 -23.03 -19.47
N ARG A 355 1.06 -22.95 -18.16
CA ARG A 355 2.02 -22.04 -17.54
C ARG A 355 3.48 -22.35 -17.89
N ASN A 356 3.76 -23.54 -18.41
CA ASN A 356 5.10 -23.98 -18.78
C ASN A 356 5.46 -23.63 -20.24
N PHE A 357 4.54 -23.04 -21.01
CA PHE A 357 4.79 -22.63 -22.39
C PHE A 357 5.20 -21.15 -22.44
N GLU A 358 6.51 -20.90 -22.53
CA GLU A 358 7.09 -19.57 -22.82
C GLU A 358 7.47 -19.49 -24.31
N GLY A 359 6.49 -19.68 -25.20
CA GLY A 359 6.67 -19.60 -26.65
C GLY A 359 5.94 -18.40 -27.28
N PRO A 360 6.25 -18.05 -28.55
CA PRO A 360 5.44 -17.09 -29.29
C PRO A 360 4.00 -17.60 -29.37
N PHE A 361 3.04 -16.77 -28.93
CA PHE A 361 1.63 -17.13 -28.97
C PHE A 361 1.14 -17.14 -30.42
N VAL A 362 0.53 -18.25 -30.83
CA VAL A 362 -0.10 -18.37 -32.15
C VAL A 362 -1.36 -17.49 -32.16
N ILE A 363 -1.60 -16.79 -33.27
CA ILE A 363 -2.85 -16.04 -33.48
C ILE A 363 -3.98 -17.07 -33.64
N ILE A 364 -4.75 -17.24 -32.56
CA ILE A 364 -5.75 -18.30 -32.44
C ILE A 364 -6.81 -18.17 -33.54
N ASP A 365 -7.24 -16.94 -33.86
CA ASP A 365 -8.30 -16.69 -34.83
C ASP A 365 -7.91 -17.13 -36.25
N GLU A 366 -6.69 -16.81 -36.67
CA GLU A 366 -6.18 -17.19 -38.00
C GLU A 366 -5.93 -18.71 -38.09
N LEU A 367 -5.46 -19.32 -36.99
CA LEU A 367 -5.32 -20.77 -36.91
C LEU A 367 -6.67 -21.47 -37.01
N MET A 368 -7.69 -20.98 -36.28
CA MET A 368 -9.04 -21.54 -36.29
C MET A 368 -9.70 -21.38 -37.67
N GLU A 369 -9.51 -20.23 -38.32
CA GLU A 369 -10.00 -19.99 -39.68
C GLU A 369 -9.37 -20.94 -40.70
N ARG A 370 -8.06 -21.21 -40.57
CA ARG A 370 -7.36 -22.20 -41.40
C ARG A 370 -7.83 -23.62 -41.11
N ILE A 371 -7.95 -24.02 -39.84
CA ILE A 371 -8.45 -25.36 -39.45
C ILE A 371 -9.87 -25.59 -39.98
N ALA A 372 -10.74 -24.58 -39.90
CA ALA A 372 -12.11 -24.67 -40.41
C ALA A 372 -12.19 -24.81 -41.94
N ARG A 373 -11.16 -24.36 -42.68
CA ARG A 373 -11.06 -24.48 -44.14
C ARG A 373 -10.39 -25.77 -44.61
N ILE A 374 -9.80 -26.55 -43.70
CA ILE A 374 -9.17 -27.83 -44.05
C ILE A 374 -10.25 -28.87 -44.30
N THR A 375 -10.31 -29.38 -45.53
CA THR A 375 -11.06 -30.58 -45.86
C THR A 375 -10.23 -31.79 -45.50
N ILE A 376 -10.66 -32.55 -44.48
CA ILE A 376 -10.01 -33.80 -44.08
C ILE A 376 -10.43 -34.89 -45.09
N PRO A 377 -9.50 -35.55 -45.79
CA PRO A 377 -9.84 -36.67 -46.67
C PRO A 377 -10.40 -37.86 -45.87
N ASP A 378 -11.43 -38.53 -46.38
CA ASP A 378 -12.06 -39.69 -45.71
C ASP A 378 -11.13 -40.92 -45.59
N THR A 379 -10.01 -40.92 -46.32
CA THR A 379 -8.95 -41.93 -46.21
C THR A 379 -7.81 -41.41 -45.36
N PHE A 380 -7.84 -41.73 -44.06
CA PHE A 380 -6.73 -41.47 -43.16
C PHE A 380 -5.67 -42.57 -43.29
N GLU A 381 -4.59 -42.31 -44.04
CA GLU A 381 -3.36 -43.08 -43.88
C GLU A 381 -2.51 -42.42 -42.79
N PRO A 382 -2.16 -43.12 -41.69
CA PRO A 382 -1.34 -42.54 -40.64
C PRO A 382 0.04 -42.19 -41.20
N ILE A 383 0.39 -40.91 -41.15
CA ILE A 383 1.73 -40.44 -41.50
C ILE A 383 2.71 -41.02 -40.48
N ARG A 384 3.44 -42.06 -40.87
CA ARG A 384 4.55 -42.61 -40.08
C ARG A 384 5.73 -41.64 -40.15
N ILE A 385 5.87 -40.80 -39.13
CA ILE A 385 7.06 -39.96 -38.98
C ILE A 385 8.21 -40.85 -38.49
N SER A 386 9.15 -41.18 -39.36
CA SER A 386 10.41 -41.83 -38.97
C SER A 386 11.39 -40.77 -38.47
N ILE A 387 11.87 -40.93 -37.24
CA ILE A 387 13.03 -40.20 -36.73
C ILE A 387 14.16 -41.22 -36.65
N GLN A 388 15.24 -41.01 -37.41
CA GLN A 388 16.44 -41.86 -37.42
C GLN A 388 16.19 -43.35 -37.69
N GLY A 389 15.30 -43.68 -38.63
CA GLY A 389 15.24 -45.03 -39.23
C GLY A 389 14.48 -46.09 -38.44
N GLU A 390 13.95 -45.80 -37.24
CA GLU A 390 12.97 -46.68 -36.59
C GLU A 390 11.55 -46.13 -36.68
N ILE A 391 10.60 -47.04 -36.88
CA ILE A 391 9.18 -46.77 -36.98
C ILE A 391 8.61 -46.82 -35.56
N VAL A 392 8.22 -45.66 -35.02
CA VAL A 392 7.47 -45.60 -33.75
C VAL A 392 6.12 -46.29 -33.99
N ARG A 393 5.85 -47.39 -33.28
CA ARG A 393 4.54 -48.04 -33.28
C ARG A 393 3.62 -47.27 -32.33
N ASP A 394 2.48 -46.84 -32.85
CA ASP A 394 1.40 -46.32 -32.02
C ASP A 394 0.98 -47.39 -31.00
N LEU A 395 0.78 -46.97 -29.75
CA LEU A 395 0.24 -47.81 -28.69
C LEU A 395 -1.26 -48.06 -28.97
N ASP A 396 -1.60 -49.31 -29.26
CA ASP A 396 -2.99 -49.77 -29.43
C ASP A 396 -3.83 -49.49 -28.17
N PRO A 397 -5.06 -48.96 -28.28
CA PRO A 397 -5.92 -48.70 -27.14
C PRO A 397 -6.90 -49.85 -26.90
N THR A 398 -6.45 -51.01 -26.41
CA THR A 398 -7.38 -52.04 -25.89
C THR A 398 -6.74 -52.92 -24.81
N ASN A 399 -7.02 -52.63 -23.53
CA ASN A 399 -7.47 -53.64 -22.55
C ASN A 399 -7.76 -53.01 -21.18
N THR A 400 -9.04 -52.76 -20.92
CA THR A 400 -9.59 -52.71 -19.57
C THR A 400 -9.71 -54.15 -19.05
N ASN A 401 -8.97 -54.51 -17.99
CA ASN A 401 -9.52 -55.31 -16.89
C ASN A 401 -8.56 -55.49 -15.71
N ASN A 402 -9.13 -55.22 -14.54
CA ASN A 402 -8.86 -55.78 -13.20
C ASN A 402 -7.52 -55.52 -12.50
N GLY A 403 -7.64 -55.09 -11.24
CA GLY A 403 -6.63 -55.36 -10.22
C GLY A 403 -6.51 -54.30 -9.15
N GLN A 404 -7.42 -54.34 -8.17
CA GLN A 404 -7.24 -53.72 -6.86
C GLN A 404 -5.84 -54.00 -6.31
N GLN A 405 -5.18 -53.00 -5.72
CA GLN A 405 -4.67 -53.13 -4.35
C GLN A 405 -4.13 -51.80 -3.80
N SER A 406 -4.77 -51.40 -2.71
CA SER A 406 -4.28 -50.52 -1.65
C SER A 406 -2.82 -50.80 -1.28
N ARG A 407 -2.02 -49.75 -1.10
CA ARG A 407 -0.81 -49.83 -0.28
C ARG A 407 -0.79 -48.73 0.78
N LYS A 408 -0.98 -49.23 2.00
CA LYS A 408 -0.63 -48.67 3.30
C LYS A 408 0.73 -47.94 3.29
N THR A 409 0.72 -46.79 3.94
CA THR A 409 1.85 -46.18 4.64
C THR A 409 2.48 -47.17 5.63
N GLY A 410 3.80 -47.30 5.57
CA GLY A 410 4.63 -48.04 6.52
C GLY A 410 6.01 -47.40 6.56
N HIS A 411 6.30 -46.81 7.72
CA HIS A 411 7.55 -46.19 8.15
C HIS A 411 8.53 -47.31 8.59
N GLY A 412 9.82 -47.16 8.32
CA GLY A 412 10.86 -48.08 8.79
C GLY A 412 12.25 -47.63 8.36
N ASP A 413 13.02 -47.11 9.32
CA ASP A 413 14.47 -46.86 9.30
C ASP A 413 15.26 -48.14 8.97
N SER A 414 16.37 -47.98 8.24
CA SER A 414 17.62 -48.70 8.49
C SER A 414 18.78 -48.03 7.75
N ASP A 415 19.80 -47.67 8.51
CA ASP A 415 21.12 -47.23 8.07
C ASP A 415 21.87 -48.34 7.30
N ASP A 416 22.72 -47.95 6.33
CA ASP A 416 24.01 -48.58 6.02
C ASP A 416 24.85 -47.65 5.12
N GLU A 417 26.10 -47.39 5.54
CA GLU A 417 27.13 -46.68 4.78
C GLU A 417 27.92 -47.63 3.87
N GLU A 418 28.23 -47.23 2.62
CA GLU A 418 29.52 -47.53 1.97
C GLU A 418 29.76 -46.67 0.70
N GLN A 419 31.01 -46.64 0.25
CA GLN A 419 31.73 -45.52 -0.38
C GLN A 419 31.70 -45.43 -1.92
N GLN A 420 31.96 -44.20 -2.40
CA GLN A 420 32.70 -43.77 -3.60
C GLN A 420 32.12 -43.84 -5.05
N ALA A 421 31.71 -42.64 -5.50
CA ALA A 421 32.10 -41.92 -6.75
C ALA A 421 31.56 -42.41 -8.14
N PRO A 422 31.55 -41.54 -9.17
CA PRO A 422 30.41 -40.72 -9.55
C PRO A 422 29.78 -41.15 -10.90
N LEU A 423 28.44 -41.17 -10.97
CA LEU A 423 27.70 -41.42 -12.21
C LEU A 423 27.32 -40.09 -12.89
N ASN A 424 27.75 -39.99 -14.16
CA ASN A 424 27.41 -38.94 -15.11
C ASN A 424 25.90 -38.66 -15.17
N VAL A 425 25.48 -37.49 -14.67
CA VAL A 425 24.17 -36.91 -14.98
C VAL A 425 24.37 -35.93 -16.13
N SER A 426 23.94 -36.35 -17.32
CA SER A 426 23.76 -35.50 -18.48
C SER A 426 22.89 -34.30 -18.12
N GLU A 427 23.44 -33.10 -18.34
CA GLU A 427 22.85 -31.80 -18.11
C GLU A 427 21.44 -31.68 -18.71
N ARG A 428 20.42 -31.46 -17.88
CA ARG A 428 19.22 -30.73 -18.31
C ARG A 428 19.43 -29.27 -17.93
N SER A 429 19.85 -28.49 -18.93
CA SER A 429 20.04 -27.05 -18.81
C SER A 429 18.72 -26.35 -18.50
N THR A 430 18.50 -26.00 -17.23
CA THR A 430 17.62 -24.90 -16.88
C THR A 430 18.27 -23.61 -17.39
N MET A 431 17.60 -22.88 -18.26
CA MET A 431 18.05 -21.56 -18.67
C MET A 431 17.94 -20.61 -17.48
N ASP A 432 19.01 -20.54 -16.70
CA ASP A 432 19.17 -19.57 -15.63
C ASP A 432 19.39 -18.17 -16.24
N ILE A 433 18.29 -17.44 -16.43
CA ILE A 433 18.23 -16.09 -17.00
C ILE A 433 19.15 -15.13 -16.23
N TYR A 434 19.37 -15.36 -14.93
CA TYR A 434 20.27 -14.56 -14.11
C TYR A 434 21.73 -14.79 -14.51
N ARG A 435 22.12 -16.05 -14.72
CA ARG A 435 23.46 -16.43 -15.19
C ARG A 435 23.74 -15.96 -16.62
N GLN A 436 22.73 -16.01 -17.50
CA GLN A 436 22.84 -15.47 -18.85
C GLN A 436 22.97 -13.94 -18.87
N ARG A 437 22.25 -13.21 -17.99
CA ARG A 437 22.38 -11.74 -17.86
C ARG A 437 23.74 -11.33 -17.31
N GLN A 438 24.28 -12.08 -16.34
CA GLN A 438 25.65 -11.92 -15.83
C GLN A 438 26.69 -12.17 -16.93
N GLN A 439 26.57 -13.26 -17.69
CA GLN A 439 27.47 -13.57 -18.81
C GLN A 439 27.35 -12.56 -19.97
N LYS A 440 26.16 -12.02 -20.25
CA LYS A 440 25.98 -10.93 -21.23
C LYS A 440 26.67 -9.64 -20.78
N ARG A 441 26.59 -9.30 -19.48
CA ARG A 441 27.32 -8.17 -18.89
C ARG A 441 28.84 -8.35 -18.96
N VAL A 442 29.34 -9.55 -18.66
CA VAL A 442 30.78 -9.88 -18.75
C VAL A 442 31.27 -9.93 -20.21
N LYS A 443 30.42 -10.34 -21.17
CA LYS A 443 30.74 -10.27 -22.61
C LYS A 443 30.71 -8.83 -23.14
N LEU A 444 29.80 -7.99 -22.66
CA LEU A 444 29.75 -6.54 -22.98
C LEU A 444 30.97 -5.78 -22.43
N THR A 445 31.48 -6.14 -21.25
CA THR A 445 32.71 -5.53 -20.71
C THR A 445 33.97 -6.02 -21.41
N LYS A 446 34.01 -7.29 -21.87
CA LYS A 446 35.09 -7.84 -22.69
C LYS A 446 35.12 -7.32 -24.13
N THR A 447 33.97 -7.03 -24.73
CA THR A 447 33.86 -6.42 -26.07
C THR A 447 34.23 -4.95 -26.05
N ASN A 448 33.77 -4.18 -25.05
CA ASN A 448 34.19 -2.78 -24.89
C ASN A 448 35.70 -2.61 -24.61
N SER A 449 36.35 -3.58 -23.94
CA SER A 449 37.80 -3.56 -23.70
C SER A 449 38.63 -4.00 -24.92
N THR A 450 38.08 -4.87 -25.78
CA THR A 450 38.73 -5.26 -27.04
C THR A 450 38.57 -4.20 -28.13
N ASP A 451 37.46 -3.46 -28.17
CA ASP A 451 37.27 -2.30 -29.06
C ASP A 451 38.14 -1.09 -28.65
N GLN A 452 38.41 -0.90 -27.36
CA GLN A 452 39.39 0.08 -26.88
C GLN A 452 40.84 -0.30 -27.25
N LEU A 453 41.19 -1.60 -27.21
CA LEU A 453 42.52 -2.07 -27.64
C LEU A 453 42.72 -2.03 -29.17
N GLN A 454 41.68 -2.31 -29.96
CA GLN A 454 41.75 -2.21 -31.43
C GLN A 454 41.74 -0.74 -31.93
N SER A 455 41.08 0.18 -31.21
CA SER A 455 41.14 1.62 -31.53
C SER A 455 42.50 2.25 -31.17
N LEU A 456 43.15 1.79 -30.08
CA LEU A 456 44.53 2.16 -29.74
C LEU A 456 45.59 1.57 -30.70
N GLN A 457 45.33 0.38 -31.27
CA GLN A 457 46.20 -0.21 -32.31
C GLN A 457 46.01 0.46 -33.68
N ARG A 458 44.81 0.93 -34.03
CA ARG A 458 44.59 1.69 -35.27
C ARG A 458 45.19 3.10 -35.23
N THR A 459 45.21 3.77 -34.07
CA THR A 459 45.85 5.09 -33.92
C THR A 459 47.38 5.02 -33.89
N THR A 460 47.97 3.90 -33.46
CA THR A 460 49.43 3.66 -33.55
C THR A 460 49.89 3.37 -34.98
N ILE A 461 49.11 2.62 -35.78
CA ILE A 461 49.45 2.31 -37.18
C ILE A 461 49.28 3.52 -38.13
N LEU A 462 48.41 4.49 -37.79
CA LEU A 462 48.27 5.75 -38.53
C LEU A 462 49.36 6.78 -38.21
N ASN A 463 49.98 6.72 -37.01
CA ASN A 463 51.07 7.62 -36.63
C ASN A 463 52.47 7.21 -37.13
N GLU A 464 52.65 5.96 -37.57
CA GLU A 464 53.93 5.50 -38.15
C GLU A 464 54.08 5.77 -39.66
N LYS A 465 53.01 6.17 -40.36
CA LYS A 465 53.06 6.49 -41.80
C LYS A 465 53.24 7.99 -42.13
N THR A 466 53.43 8.85 -41.14
CA THR A 466 53.51 10.31 -41.33
C THR A 466 54.73 10.99 -40.68
N ILE A 467 55.92 10.37 -40.65
CA ILE A 467 57.20 11.12 -40.54
C ILE A 467 58.30 10.44 -41.38
N ARG A 468 58.52 10.91 -42.61
CA ARG A 468 59.85 11.03 -43.25
C ARG A 468 59.88 12.35 -44.03
N LYS A 469 60.74 13.28 -43.59
CA LYS A 469 60.96 14.66 -44.10
C LYS A 469 61.55 14.67 -45.52
N PRO A 470 61.57 15.84 -46.19
CA PRO A 470 62.85 16.59 -46.16
C PRO A 470 62.71 18.12 -46.08
N GLY A 471 63.67 18.73 -45.36
CA GLY A 471 64.52 19.77 -45.94
C GLY A 471 64.17 21.26 -45.76
N HIS A 472 65.01 21.90 -44.93
CA HIS A 472 65.62 23.22 -45.10
C HIS A 472 64.95 24.49 -44.53
N ASN A 473 65.59 24.93 -43.44
CA ASN A 473 66.29 26.21 -43.27
C ASN A 473 65.53 27.52 -42.98
N ILE A 474 65.79 27.97 -41.74
CA ILE A 474 66.45 29.24 -41.38
C ILE A 474 65.54 30.39 -40.89
N ASP A 475 65.87 30.77 -39.65
CA ASP A 475 65.82 32.07 -38.96
C ASP A 475 64.46 32.66 -38.53
N CYS A 476 64.16 32.71 -37.23
CA CYS A 476 64.77 33.48 -36.13
C CYS A 476 64.00 34.78 -35.90
N THR A 477 63.30 34.86 -34.77
CA THR A 477 63.46 35.92 -33.77
C THR A 477 62.71 35.53 -32.48
N ASP A 478 63.51 35.22 -31.46
CA ASP A 478 63.39 35.40 -30.00
C ASP A 478 62.26 36.29 -29.42
N PRO A 479 62.05 36.33 -28.08
CA PRO A 479 62.34 35.34 -27.04
C PRO A 479 61.19 35.12 -26.04
N ARG A 480 61.26 33.93 -25.43
CA ARG A 480 60.83 33.48 -24.10
C ARG A 480 60.36 34.56 -23.12
N CYS A 481 59.19 34.34 -22.52
CA CYS A 481 59.05 33.60 -21.25
C CYS A 481 59.86 34.23 -20.12
N GLU A 482 59.14 34.56 -19.05
CA GLU A 482 59.36 34.18 -17.65
C GLU A 482 58.66 35.25 -16.81
N GLY A 483 57.85 34.96 -15.81
CA GLY A 483 57.79 33.81 -14.93
C GLY A 483 57.49 34.33 -13.51
N CYS A 484 56.94 33.47 -12.64
CA CYS A 484 56.61 33.73 -11.22
C CYS A 484 55.42 34.68 -10.98
N LYS A 485 54.35 34.31 -10.26
CA LYS A 485 54.19 33.42 -9.10
C LYS A 485 52.85 32.69 -9.13
#